data_AF-A0A6J8DC17-F1
#
_entry.id   AF-A0A6J8DC17-F1
#
_cell.length_a   1.000
_cell.length_b   1.000
_cell.length_c   1.000
_cell.angle_alpha   90.00
_cell.angle_beta   90.00
_cell.angle_gamma   90.00
#
_symmetry.space_group_name_H-M   'P 1'
#
loop_
_entity.id
_entity.type
_entity.pdbx_description
1 polymer ?
#
loop_
_entity_poly.entity_id
_entity_poly.type
_entity_poly.pdbx_seq_one_letter_code
_entity_poly.pdbx_strand_id
1 'polypeptide(L)'
;MSRKIRHTLGRETMYDIDTKNAHPTLLSWYCHDNSIKCDGFDAYIENREKYMADWMTRKNETRDDVKAHFLAIIFGRRVTLTPEDPKWYKEFYSGMRHIMTSIVKLRPDLYALAKKSKDNRGTDYNIDGTTVNYMMCSLENKALMIAFDYLKE
;
A
#
# COMPACT_ATOMS: atom_id res chain seq x y z
N MET A 1 -1.49 -19.30 5.99
CA MET A 1 -1.92 -20.49 6.74
C MET A 1 -3.44 -20.56 6.72
N SER A 2 -4.06 -21.71 6.42
CA SER A 2 -5.53 -21.79 6.29
C SER A 2 -6.21 -21.56 7.65
N ARG A 3 -7.45 -21.04 7.63
CA ARG A 3 -8.25 -20.83 8.86
C ARG A 3 -8.36 -22.12 9.68
N LYS A 4 -8.51 -23.27 9.00
CA LYS A 4 -8.60 -24.59 9.63
C LYS A 4 -7.34 -24.94 10.44
N ILE A 5 -6.14 -24.59 9.94
CA ILE A 5 -4.87 -24.86 10.64
C ILE A 5 -4.66 -23.87 11.80
N ARG A 6 -5.07 -22.60 11.67
CA ARG A 6 -4.98 -21.65 12.81
C ARG A 6 -5.87 -22.07 13.98
N HIS A 7 -7.06 -22.59 13.69
CA HIS A 7 -8.02 -23.03 14.72
C HIS A 7 -7.54 -24.24 15.54
N THR A 8 -6.59 -25.05 15.05
CA THR A 8 -6.02 -26.15 15.84
C THR A 8 -4.97 -25.69 16.86
N LEU A 9 -4.43 -24.47 16.71
CA LEU A 9 -3.34 -23.97 17.55
C LEU A 9 -3.81 -23.16 18.77
N GLY A 10 -5.03 -22.62 18.74
CA GLY A 10 -5.52 -21.72 19.80
C GLY A 10 -7.01 -21.46 19.70
N ARG A 11 -7.83 -22.49 19.93
CA ARG A 11 -9.29 -22.45 19.72
C ARG A 11 -10.04 -21.52 20.68
N GLU A 12 -9.54 -21.34 21.91
CA GLU A 12 -10.29 -20.68 22.99
C GLU A 12 -9.55 -19.54 23.71
N THR A 13 -8.24 -19.39 23.52
CA THR A 13 -7.42 -18.40 24.25
C THR A 13 -6.70 -17.40 23.35
N MET A 14 -6.88 -17.50 22.03
CA MET A 14 -6.17 -16.65 21.06
C MET A 14 -7.04 -15.46 20.63
N TYR A 15 -6.54 -14.26 20.88
CA TYR A 15 -7.07 -13.02 20.29
C TYR A 15 -6.25 -12.68 19.03
N ASP A 16 -6.92 -12.52 17.89
CA ASP A 16 -6.32 -12.16 16.60
C ASP A 16 -6.57 -10.67 16.35
N ILE A 17 -5.49 -9.87 16.30
CA ILE A 17 -5.55 -8.41 16.13
C ILE A 17 -4.92 -8.08 14.78
N ASP A 18 -5.75 -7.64 13.84
CA ASP A 18 -5.32 -7.26 12.49
C ASP A 18 -5.44 -5.76 12.27
N THR A 19 -4.37 -5.12 11.79
CA THR A 19 -4.42 -3.73 11.33
C THR A 19 -5.15 -3.63 9.98
N LYS A 20 -6.34 -3.02 9.98
CA LYS A 20 -7.14 -2.83 8.76
C LYS A 20 -6.50 -1.78 7.85
N ASN A 21 -6.25 -2.14 6.58
CA ASN A 21 -5.67 -1.24 5.56
C ASN A 21 -4.38 -0.54 6.01
N ALA A 22 -3.46 -1.27 6.65
CA ALA A 22 -2.25 -0.72 7.24
C ALA A 22 -1.42 0.13 6.27
N HIS A 23 -0.95 -0.46 5.16
CA HIS A 23 -0.06 0.22 4.22
C HIS A 23 -0.63 1.52 3.64
N PRO A 24 -1.87 1.57 3.14
CA PRO A 24 -2.43 2.84 2.69
C PRO A 24 -2.51 3.92 3.78
N THR A 25 -2.95 3.54 4.97
CA THR A 25 -3.11 4.48 6.09
C THR A 25 -1.76 5.01 6.57
N LEU A 26 -0.76 4.14 6.71
CA LEU A 26 0.60 4.52 7.10
C LEU A 26 1.28 5.37 6.03
N LEU A 27 1.02 5.08 4.75
CA LEU A 27 1.57 5.89 3.65
C LEU A 27 0.98 7.30 3.64
N SER A 28 -0.34 7.45 3.85
CA SER A 28 -1.00 8.76 3.98
C SER A 28 -0.42 9.54 5.17
N TRP A 29 -0.33 8.91 6.35
CA TRP A 29 0.32 9.51 7.52
C TRP A 29 1.74 9.99 7.22
N TYR A 30 2.56 9.14 6.59
CA TYR A 30 3.94 9.47 6.21
C TYR A 30 4.00 10.67 5.25
N CYS A 31 3.07 10.74 4.30
CA CYS A 31 2.99 11.87 3.37
C CYS A 31 2.69 13.17 4.12
N HIS A 32 1.71 13.18 5.02
CA HIS A 32 1.38 14.37 5.82
C HIS A 32 2.54 14.81 6.72
N ASP A 33 3.17 13.86 7.41
CA ASP A 33 4.33 14.11 8.28
C ASP A 33 5.51 14.76 7.50
N ASN A 34 5.66 14.40 6.23
CA ASN A 34 6.74 14.88 5.37
C ASN A 34 6.30 15.94 4.35
N SER A 35 5.11 16.53 4.53
CA SER A 35 4.54 17.56 3.64
C SER A 35 4.48 17.16 2.15
N ILE A 36 4.26 15.88 1.87
CA ILE A 36 4.04 15.34 0.52
C ILE A 36 2.55 15.43 0.22
N LYS A 37 2.20 16.07 -0.90
CA LYS A 37 0.81 16.21 -1.33
C LYS A 37 0.21 14.86 -1.72
N CYS A 38 -0.88 14.45 -1.08
CA CYS A 38 -1.51 13.15 -1.28
C CYS A 38 -3.04 13.16 -1.43
N ASP A 39 -3.66 14.31 -1.76
CA ASP A 39 -5.12 14.48 -1.81
C ASP A 39 -5.88 13.37 -2.56
N GLY A 40 -5.42 12.98 -3.76
CA GLY A 40 -6.07 11.92 -4.55
C GLY A 40 -5.94 10.53 -3.94
N PHE A 41 -4.89 10.31 -3.14
CA PHE A 41 -4.68 9.09 -2.38
C PHE A 41 -5.52 9.07 -1.10
N ASP A 42 -5.60 10.19 -0.38
CA ASP A 42 -6.44 10.33 0.81
C ASP A 42 -7.92 10.16 0.47
N ALA A 43 -8.36 10.79 -0.63
CA ALA A 43 -9.71 10.61 -1.14
C ALA A 43 -10.01 9.13 -1.46
N TYR A 44 -9.03 8.37 -1.96
CA TYR A 44 -9.17 6.93 -2.17
C TYR A 44 -9.28 6.16 -0.85
N ILE A 45 -8.51 6.50 0.18
CA ILE A 45 -8.59 5.82 1.48
C ILE A 45 -9.97 6.06 2.12
N GLU A 46 -10.42 7.31 2.14
CA GLU A 46 -11.70 7.71 2.73
C GLU A 46 -12.90 7.10 1.99
N ASN A 47 -12.84 7.06 0.64
CA ASN A 47 -13.95 6.59 -0.20
C ASN A 47 -13.71 5.19 -0.79
N ARG A 48 -12.81 4.40 -0.19
CA ARG A 48 -12.30 3.15 -0.77
C ARG A 48 -13.38 2.20 -1.25
N GLU A 49 -14.39 1.96 -0.42
CA GLU A 49 -15.48 1.02 -0.75
C GLU A 49 -16.32 1.51 -1.92
N LYS A 50 -16.60 2.82 -1.97
CA LYS A 50 -17.33 3.46 -3.07
C LYS A 50 -16.55 3.38 -4.38
N TYR A 51 -15.25 3.69 -4.36
CA TYR A 51 -14.40 3.65 -5.53
C TYR A 51 -14.17 2.23 -6.04
N MET A 52 -14.04 1.27 -5.13
CA MET A 52 -13.99 -0.14 -5.51
C MET A 52 -15.30 -0.59 -6.17
N ALA A 53 -16.46 -0.24 -5.62
CA ALA A 53 -17.75 -0.59 -6.21
C ALA A 53 -17.92 0.03 -7.61
N ASP A 54 -17.58 1.32 -7.78
CA ASP A 54 -17.59 1.99 -9.08
C ASP A 54 -16.67 1.30 -10.09
N TRP A 55 -15.46 0.90 -9.68
CA TRP A 55 -14.51 0.20 -10.55
C TRP A 55 -15.00 -1.20 -10.94
N MET A 56 -15.55 -1.96 -9.99
CA MET A 56 -16.15 -3.28 -10.24
C MET A 56 -17.25 -3.19 -11.30
N THR A 57 -18.15 -2.21 -11.19
CA THR A 57 -19.22 -2.01 -12.17
C THR A 57 -18.68 -1.61 -13.55
N ARG A 58 -17.66 -0.74 -13.61
CA ARG A 58 -17.09 -0.26 -14.89
C ARG A 58 -16.30 -1.31 -15.65
N LYS A 59 -15.55 -2.17 -14.93
CA LYS A 59 -14.66 -3.16 -15.55
C LYS A 59 -15.20 -4.60 -15.49
N ASN A 60 -16.36 -4.80 -14.87
CA ASN A 60 -16.96 -6.11 -14.63
C ASN A 60 -15.98 -7.07 -13.92
N GLU A 61 -15.27 -6.54 -12.92
CA GLU A 61 -14.23 -7.23 -12.15
C GLU A 61 -14.76 -7.64 -10.77
N THR A 62 -14.20 -8.72 -10.20
CA THR A 62 -14.54 -9.11 -8.84
C THR A 62 -13.91 -8.16 -7.82
N ARG A 63 -14.46 -8.13 -6.60
CA ARG A 63 -13.91 -7.32 -5.52
C ARG A 63 -12.43 -7.60 -5.29
N ASP A 64 -11.99 -8.85 -5.40
CA ASP A 64 -10.60 -9.23 -5.12
C ASP A 64 -9.66 -8.83 -6.24
N ASP A 65 -10.10 -8.89 -7.50
CA ASP A 65 -9.35 -8.35 -8.65
C ASP A 65 -9.12 -6.84 -8.50
N VAL A 66 -10.19 -6.13 -8.13
CA VAL A 66 -10.14 -4.68 -7.91
C VAL A 66 -9.19 -4.32 -6.76
N LYS A 67 -9.23 -5.06 -5.63
CA LYS A 67 -8.26 -4.87 -4.54
C LYS A 67 -6.83 -5.07 -5.03
N ALA A 68 -6.57 -6.17 -5.75
CA ALA A 68 -5.26 -6.50 -6.25
C ALA A 68 -4.74 -5.44 -7.23
N HIS A 69 -5.63 -4.85 -8.03
CA HIS A 69 -5.32 -3.74 -8.93
C HIS A 69 -4.83 -2.49 -8.17
N PHE A 70 -5.63 -1.98 -7.24
CA PHE A 70 -5.26 -0.81 -6.45
C PHE A 70 -4.00 -1.03 -5.62
N LEU A 71 -3.88 -2.21 -4.99
CA LEU A 71 -2.73 -2.56 -4.18
C LEU A 71 -1.44 -2.56 -5.03
N ALA A 72 -1.50 -3.09 -6.24
CA ALA A 72 -0.32 -3.10 -7.08
C ALA A 72 0.02 -1.73 -7.65
N ILE A 73 -0.95 -0.84 -7.88
CA ILE A 73 -0.66 0.57 -8.17
C ILE A 73 0.09 1.20 -7.01
N ILE A 74 -0.31 0.94 -5.76
CA ILE A 74 0.39 1.40 -4.55
C ILE A 74 1.83 0.86 -4.51
N PHE A 75 2.05 -0.37 -4.98
CA PHE A 75 3.38 -0.98 -5.09
C PHE A 75 4.11 -0.71 -6.41
N GLY A 76 3.66 0.26 -7.22
CA GLY A 76 4.44 0.76 -8.34
C GLY A 76 4.02 0.28 -9.72
N ARG A 77 3.00 -0.59 -9.84
CA ARG A 77 2.41 -0.96 -11.14
C ARG A 77 2.06 0.30 -11.93
N ARG A 78 2.54 0.36 -13.17
CA ARG A 78 2.17 1.42 -14.12
C ARG A 78 0.91 1.00 -14.86
N VAL A 79 0.05 1.96 -15.15
CA VAL A 79 -1.19 1.76 -15.91
C VAL A 79 -1.27 2.83 -16.99
N THR A 80 -1.95 2.51 -18.07
CA THR A 80 -2.29 3.48 -19.11
C THR A 80 -3.64 4.09 -18.76
N LEU A 81 -3.69 5.41 -18.55
CA LEU A 81 -4.94 6.11 -18.32
C LEU A 81 -5.63 6.40 -19.65
N THR A 82 -6.96 6.21 -19.70
CA THR A 82 -7.78 6.56 -20.87
C THR A 82 -8.71 7.73 -20.58
N PRO A 83 -9.24 8.43 -21.60
CA PRO A 83 -10.23 9.50 -21.39
C PRO A 83 -11.47 9.05 -20.61
N GLU A 84 -11.89 7.80 -20.76
CA GLU A 84 -13.07 7.19 -20.14
C GLU A 84 -12.85 6.85 -18.66
N ASP A 85 -11.60 6.74 -18.21
CA ASP A 85 -11.31 6.46 -16.82
C ASP A 85 -11.83 7.59 -15.91
N PRO A 86 -12.45 7.25 -14.77
CA PRO A 86 -13.07 8.25 -13.91
C PRO A 86 -12.04 9.19 -13.30
N LYS A 87 -12.44 10.44 -13.07
CA LYS A 87 -11.57 11.51 -12.56
C LYS A 87 -10.85 11.10 -11.27
N TRP A 88 -11.58 10.51 -10.32
CA TRP A 88 -11.01 10.06 -9.04
C TRP A 88 -9.88 9.04 -9.22
N TYR A 89 -9.97 8.17 -10.23
CA TYR A 89 -8.95 7.16 -10.51
C TYR A 89 -7.68 7.79 -11.09
N LYS A 90 -7.84 8.77 -11.98
CA LYS A 90 -6.73 9.55 -12.54
C LYS A 90 -6.01 10.34 -11.45
N GLU A 91 -6.77 10.95 -10.54
CA GLU A 91 -6.24 11.69 -9.37
C GLU A 91 -5.52 10.76 -8.39
N PHE A 92 -6.10 9.60 -8.08
CA PHE A 92 -5.44 8.55 -7.30
C PHE A 92 -4.11 8.10 -7.94
N TYR A 93 -4.13 7.76 -9.24
CA TYR A 93 -2.94 7.25 -9.92
C TYR A 93 -1.83 8.31 -10.00
N SER A 94 -2.17 9.53 -10.41
CA SER A 94 -1.20 10.64 -10.50
C SER A 94 -0.67 11.02 -9.12
N GLY A 95 -1.53 11.06 -8.09
CA GLY A 95 -1.12 11.23 -6.70
C GLY A 95 -0.13 10.15 -6.25
N MET A 96 -0.42 8.88 -6.53
CA MET A 96 0.52 7.79 -6.22
C MET A 96 1.86 7.90 -6.94
N ARG A 97 1.89 8.36 -8.20
CA ARG A 97 3.15 8.60 -8.92
C ARG A 97 3.95 9.73 -8.25
N HIS A 98 3.28 10.82 -7.89
CA HIS A 98 3.91 11.93 -7.17
C HIS A 98 4.47 11.49 -5.81
N ILE A 99 3.71 10.72 -5.03
CA ILE A 99 4.13 10.17 -3.75
C ILE A 99 5.39 9.31 -3.93
N MET A 100 5.41 8.38 -4.89
CA MET A 100 6.59 7.55 -5.16
C MET A 100 7.83 8.36 -5.47
N THR A 101 7.72 9.32 -6.40
CA THR A 101 8.86 10.18 -6.76
C THR A 101 9.33 11.01 -5.57
N SER A 102 8.43 11.47 -4.72
CA SER A 102 8.77 12.26 -3.53
C SER A 102 9.48 11.41 -2.47
N ILE A 103 9.00 10.19 -2.23
CA ILE A 103 9.64 9.25 -1.30
C ILE A 103 11.02 8.85 -1.78
N VAL A 104 11.20 8.55 -3.08
CA VAL A 104 12.51 8.20 -3.63
C VAL A 104 13.53 9.32 -3.43
N LYS A 105 13.10 10.58 -3.60
CA LYS A 105 13.96 11.76 -3.35
C LYS A 105 14.27 11.94 -1.88
N LEU A 106 13.28 11.74 -1.01
CA LEU A 106 13.42 11.91 0.44
C LEU A 106 14.22 10.78 1.11
N ARG A 107 14.16 9.58 0.52
CA ARG A 107 14.77 8.35 1.05
C ARG A 107 15.77 7.72 0.07
N PRO A 108 16.87 8.41 -0.25
CA PRO A 108 17.91 7.88 -1.13
C PRO A 108 18.56 6.61 -0.55
N ASP A 109 18.55 6.46 0.77
CA ASP A 109 19.01 5.27 1.49
C ASP A 109 18.19 4.03 1.11
N LEU A 110 16.86 4.14 1.13
CA LEU A 110 15.96 3.04 0.75
C LEU A 110 15.99 2.79 -0.75
N TYR A 111 16.20 3.83 -1.57
CA TYR A 111 16.37 3.67 -3.01
C TYR A 111 17.64 2.89 -3.34
N ALA A 112 18.77 3.21 -2.72
CA ALA A 112 20.02 2.48 -2.90
C ALA A 112 19.87 1.00 -2.49
N LEU A 113 19.18 0.74 -1.36
CA LEU A 113 18.89 -0.63 -0.92
C LEU A 113 18.00 -1.37 -1.93
N ALA A 114 16.93 -0.74 -2.41
CA ALA A 114 16.04 -1.31 -3.42
C ALA A 114 16.78 -1.62 -4.71
N LYS A 115 17.62 -0.70 -5.19
CA LYS A 115 18.46 -0.90 -6.38
C LYS A 115 19.42 -2.07 -6.20
N LYS A 116 20.16 -2.13 -5.09
CA LYS A 116 21.05 -3.26 -4.78
C LYS A 116 20.30 -4.60 -4.76
N SER A 117 19.10 -4.64 -4.16
CA SER A 117 18.28 -5.85 -4.16
C SER A 117 17.82 -6.27 -5.56
N LYS A 118 17.64 -5.31 -6.48
CA LYS A 118 17.16 -5.52 -7.84
C LYS A 118 18.31 -5.95 -8.76
N ASP A 119 19.47 -5.31 -8.63
CA ASP A 119 20.72 -5.69 -9.30
C ASP A 119 21.11 -7.15 -8.95
N ASN A 120 21.00 -7.54 -7.67
CA ASN A 120 21.24 -8.92 -7.23
C ASN A 120 20.29 -9.96 -7.86
N ARG A 121 19.12 -9.51 -8.35
CA ARG A 121 18.14 -10.34 -9.05
C ARG A 121 18.24 -10.21 -10.58
N GLY A 122 19.21 -9.45 -11.09
CA GLY A 122 19.39 -9.21 -12.52
C GLY A 122 18.25 -8.42 -13.17
N THR A 123 17.60 -7.52 -12.43
CA THR A 123 16.49 -6.70 -12.95
C THR A 123 16.57 -5.29 -12.40
N ASP A 124 16.08 -4.29 -13.14
CA ASP A 124 15.89 -2.91 -12.70
C ASP A 124 14.40 -2.54 -12.58
N TYR A 125 13.52 -3.53 -12.74
CA TYR A 125 12.09 -3.30 -12.76
C TYR A 125 11.56 -2.83 -11.40
N ASN A 126 10.85 -1.70 -11.41
CA ASN A 126 10.06 -1.17 -10.30
C ASN A 126 10.89 -0.94 -9.02
N ILE A 127 12.03 -0.26 -9.15
CA ILE A 127 12.86 0.15 -8.00
C ILE A 127 12.07 1.10 -7.10
N ASP A 128 11.44 2.14 -7.67
CA ASP A 128 10.64 3.13 -6.92
C ASP A 128 9.54 2.48 -6.07
N GLY A 129 8.76 1.55 -6.65
CA GLY A 129 7.74 0.82 -5.91
C GLY A 129 8.34 -0.07 -4.82
N THR A 130 9.54 -0.60 -5.04
CA THR A 130 10.28 -1.37 -4.02
C THR A 130 10.77 -0.46 -2.88
N THR A 131 11.21 0.76 -3.20
CA THR A 131 11.57 1.79 -2.20
C THR A 131 10.38 2.13 -1.30
N VAL A 132 9.22 2.39 -1.89
CA VAL A 132 7.99 2.67 -1.12
C VAL A 132 7.58 1.44 -0.29
N ASN A 133 7.70 0.23 -0.83
CA ASN A 133 7.42 -1.00 -0.09
C ASN A 133 8.32 -1.14 1.16
N TYR A 134 9.64 -0.92 1.03
CA TYR A 134 10.54 -0.97 2.18
C TYR A 134 10.20 0.07 3.25
N MET A 135 9.81 1.27 2.83
CA MET A 135 9.35 2.32 3.75
C MET A 135 8.09 1.86 4.51
N MET A 136 7.07 1.38 3.80
CA MET A 136 5.80 0.94 4.41
C MET A 136 5.99 -0.27 5.34
N CYS A 137 6.79 -1.26 4.95
CA CYS A 137 7.11 -2.41 5.82
C CYS A 137 7.85 -1.96 7.10
N SER A 138 8.73 -0.96 7.00
CA SER A 138 9.40 -0.40 8.18
C SER A 138 8.41 0.30 9.12
N LEU A 139 7.47 1.08 8.59
CA LEU A 139 6.41 1.71 9.38
C LEU A 139 5.47 0.68 10.02
N GLU A 140 5.05 -0.34 9.27
CA GLU A 140 4.21 -1.42 9.78
C GLU A 140 4.91 -2.17 10.91
N ASN A 141 6.20 -2.51 10.75
CA ASN A 141 6.98 -3.13 11.81
C ASN A 141 7.05 -2.25 13.07
N LYS A 142 7.25 -0.93 12.92
CA LYS A 142 7.23 -0.02 14.07
C LYS A 142 5.87 -0.01 14.77
N ALA A 143 4.78 0.07 14.02
CA ALA A 143 3.43 0.03 14.58
C ALA A 143 3.15 -1.30 15.31
N LEU A 144 3.59 -2.42 14.75
CA LEU A 144 3.48 -3.75 15.38
C LEU A 144 4.28 -3.84 16.68
N MET A 145 5.51 -3.33 16.72
CA MET A 145 6.32 -3.33 17.94
C MET A 145 5.69 -2.47 19.04
N ILE A 146 5.16 -1.30 18.69
CA ILE A 146 4.45 -0.43 19.64
C ILE A 146 3.19 -1.12 20.17
N ALA A 147 2.42 -1.76 19.30
CA ALA A 147 1.22 -2.50 19.72
C ALA A 147 1.58 -3.68 20.64
N PHE A 148 2.68 -4.39 20.34
CA PHE A 148 3.18 -5.46 21.19
C PHE A 148 3.57 -4.96 22.58
N ASP A 149 4.34 -3.87 22.66
CA ASP A 149 4.75 -3.30 23.94
C ASP A 149 3.53 -2.86 24.77
N TYR A 150 2.54 -2.22 24.14
CA TYR A 150 1.28 -1.82 24.80
C TYR A 150 0.45 -3.00 25.33
N LEU A 151 0.39 -4.11 24.59
CA LEU A 151 -0.42 -5.28 24.97
C LEU A 151 0.26 -6.21 25.98
N LYS A 152 1.57 -6.05 26.17
CA LYS A 152 2.35 -6.83 27.15
C LYS A 152 2.22 -6.27 28.56
N GLU A 153 1.88 -4.99 28.71
CA GLU A 153 1.54 -4.33 29.97
C GLU A 153 0.17 -4.78 30.51
#